data_AF-A0A2S6SAM4-F1
#
_entry.id   AF-A0A2S6SAM4-F1
#
_cell.length_a   1.000
_cell.length_b   1.000
_cell.length_c   1.000
_cell.angle_alpha   90.00
_cell.angle_beta   90.00
_cell.angle_gamma   90.00
#
_symmetry.space_group_name_H-M   'P 1'
#
loop_
_entity.id
_entity.type
_entity.pdbx_description
1 polymer ?
#
loop_
_entity_poly.entity_id
_entity_poly.type
_entity_poly.pdbx_seq_one_letter_code
_entity_poly.pdbx_strand_id
1 'polypeptide(L)'
;MRKLLDFFSSETRIDTDLESGDNYDYVLIEIIDDVIKKRKDVHKKYDRLIEKVWVSARPIKCKTFLAKYLLGRLLKESDRIFAKGQTLATRLCPKCNQYSENQRNVFFKYSNKTH
;
A
#
# COMPACT_ATOMS: atom_id res chain seq x y z
N MET A 1 -17.78 -18.68 -1.96
CA MET A 1 -17.27 -17.31 -2.15
C MET A 1 -18.42 -16.35 -2.44
N ARG A 2 -19.11 -15.86 -1.39
CA ARG A 2 -20.16 -14.81 -1.51
C ARG A 2 -20.08 -13.73 -0.42
N LYS A 3 -19.14 -13.80 0.51
CA LYS A 3 -19.10 -12.91 1.70
C LYS A 3 -18.48 -11.52 1.45
N LEU A 4 -17.79 -11.31 0.32
CA LEU A 4 -17.14 -10.02 0.03
C LEU A 4 -18.04 -9.02 -0.69
N LEU A 5 -19.12 -9.47 -1.36
CA LEU A 5 -20.02 -8.57 -2.09
C LEU A 5 -21.07 -7.92 -1.17
N ASP A 6 -21.48 -8.64 -0.11
CA ASP A 6 -22.42 -8.14 0.88
C ASP A 6 -21.81 -7.03 1.78
N PHE A 7 -20.48 -6.97 1.88
CA PHE A 7 -19.78 -5.95 2.69
C PHE A 7 -19.80 -4.55 2.06
N PHE A 8 -19.95 -4.45 0.74
CA PHE A 8 -19.98 -3.15 0.04
C PHE A 8 -21.37 -2.52 -0.04
N SER A 9 -22.43 -3.24 0.34
CA SER A 9 -23.82 -2.78 0.13
C SER A 9 -24.49 -2.21 1.39
N SER A 10 -23.90 -2.39 2.58
CA SER A 10 -24.48 -1.93 3.84
C SER A 10 -23.79 -0.67 4.33
N GLU A 11 -24.26 0.46 3.81
CA GLU A 11 -24.18 1.78 4.43
C GLU A 11 -24.98 1.76 5.74
N THR A 12 -24.43 1.15 6.78
CA THR A 12 -25.01 1.20 8.13
C THR A 12 -23.89 1.37 9.14
N ARG A 13 -24.02 2.49 9.87
CA ARG A 13 -23.27 2.88 11.06
C ARG A 13 -22.88 1.66 11.91
N ILE A 14 -21.59 1.43 12.06
CA ILE A 14 -21.06 0.46 13.01
C ILE A 14 -20.40 1.28 14.13
N ASP A 15 -21.21 1.62 15.13
CA ASP A 15 -20.72 1.85 16.48
C ASP A 15 -20.42 0.47 17.07
N THR A 16 -19.17 0.03 17.01
CA THR A 16 -18.69 -1.09 17.83
C THR A 16 -17.40 -0.67 18.52
N ASP A 17 -17.58 -0.28 19.78
CA ASP A 17 -16.59 -0.44 20.83
C ASP A 17 -16.26 -1.93 20.95
N LEU A 18 -15.21 -2.37 20.27
CA LEU A 18 -14.58 -3.68 20.42
C LEU A 18 -13.07 -3.45 20.54
N GLU A 19 -12.48 -4.08 21.55
CA GLU A 19 -11.07 -4.03 21.94
C GLU A 19 -10.11 -3.91 20.73
N SER A 20 -9.72 -2.66 20.42
CA SER A 20 -9.19 -2.31 19.09
C SER A 20 -7.72 -2.66 18.83
N GLY A 21 -7.04 -3.27 19.82
CA GLY A 21 -5.63 -3.63 19.74
C GLY A 21 -5.39 -4.88 18.92
N ASP A 22 -6.00 -6.00 19.32
CA ASP A 22 -5.70 -7.32 18.77
C ASP A 22 -6.15 -7.45 17.30
N ASN A 23 -7.23 -6.78 16.90
CA ASN A 23 -7.71 -6.83 15.53
C ASN A 23 -6.78 -6.11 14.53
N TYR A 24 -6.11 -5.03 14.96
CA TYR A 24 -5.22 -4.29 14.07
C TYR A 24 -3.94 -5.07 13.75
N ASP A 25 -3.42 -5.85 14.69
CA ASP A 25 -2.23 -6.68 14.45
C ASP A 25 -2.50 -7.76 13.38
N TYR A 26 -3.68 -8.38 13.40
CA TYR A 26 -4.11 -9.30 12.33
C TYR A 26 -4.22 -8.58 10.98
N VAL A 27 -4.87 -7.41 10.95
CA VAL A 27 -4.98 -6.59 9.73
C VAL A 27 -3.59 -6.20 9.21
N LEU A 28 -2.64 -5.89 10.09
CA LEU A 28 -1.29 -5.53 9.72
C LEU A 28 -0.55 -6.71 9.07
N ILE A 29 -0.70 -7.91 9.62
CA ILE A 29 -0.15 -9.15 9.03
C ILE A 29 -0.73 -9.38 7.63
N GLU A 30 -2.06 -9.22 7.46
CA GLU A 30 -2.69 -9.35 6.14
C GLU A 30 -2.15 -8.34 5.12
N ILE A 31 -1.95 -7.08 5.54
CA ILE A 31 -1.35 -6.05 4.69
C ILE A 31 0.08 -6.43 4.31
N ILE A 32 0.88 -6.93 5.25
CA ILE A 32 2.26 -7.37 5.00
C ILE A 32 2.27 -8.52 3.98
N ASP A 33 1.43 -9.53 4.18
CA ASP A 33 1.34 -10.69 3.28
C ASP A 33 0.92 -10.29 1.86
N ASP A 34 -0.06 -9.40 1.73
CA ASP A 34 -0.48 -8.87 0.43
C ASP A 34 0.64 -8.07 -0.26
N VAL A 35 1.38 -7.23 0.48
CA VAL A 35 2.53 -6.49 -0.05
C VAL A 35 3.62 -7.45 -0.52
N ILE A 36 3.99 -8.46 0.28
CA ILE A 36 5.01 -9.45 -0.07
C ILE A 36 4.59 -10.21 -1.33
N LYS A 37 3.33 -10.67 -1.40
CA LYS A 37 2.79 -11.38 -2.55
C LYS A 37 2.85 -10.54 -3.83
N LYS A 38 2.35 -9.29 -3.77
CA LYS A 38 2.36 -8.37 -4.91
C LYS A 38 3.78 -8.04 -5.37
N ARG A 39 4.72 -7.81 -4.45
CA ARG A 39 6.13 -7.58 -4.80
C ARG A 39 6.72 -8.81 -5.48
N LYS A 40 6.51 -10.01 -4.95
CA LYS A 40 6.99 -11.27 -5.54
C LYS A 40 6.46 -11.46 -6.97
N ASP A 41 5.18 -11.15 -7.21
CA ASP A 41 4.58 -11.28 -8.54
C ASP A 41 5.14 -10.27 -9.54
N VAL A 42 5.37 -9.01 -9.11
CA VAL A 42 6.04 -8.00 -9.92
C VAL A 42 7.47 -8.42 -10.26
N HIS A 43 8.26 -8.85 -9.26
CA HIS A 43 9.63 -9.32 -9.48
C HIS A 43 9.67 -10.47 -10.50
N LYS A 44 8.83 -11.50 -10.33
CA LYS A 44 8.72 -12.61 -11.30
C LYS A 44 8.42 -12.14 -12.73
N LYS A 45 7.58 -11.11 -12.88
CA LYS A 45 7.26 -10.53 -14.20
C LYS A 45 8.49 -9.89 -14.83
N TYR A 46 9.25 -9.10 -14.06
CA TYR A 46 10.46 -8.45 -14.55
C TYR A 46 11.60 -9.42 -14.78
N ASP A 47 11.75 -10.47 -13.97
CA ASP A 47 12.75 -11.52 -14.17
C ASP A 47 12.60 -12.17 -15.56
N ARG A 48 11.36 -12.51 -15.94
CA ARG A 48 11.05 -13.03 -17.29
C ARG A 48 11.41 -12.04 -18.41
N LEU A 49 11.25 -10.73 -18.17
CA LEU A 49 11.62 -9.71 -19.17
C LEU A 49 13.14 -9.58 -19.29
N ILE A 50 13.84 -9.59 -18.15
CA ILE A 50 15.30 -9.53 -18.09
C ILE A 50 15.91 -10.76 -18.78
N GLU A 51 15.36 -11.95 -18.54
CA GLU A 51 15.76 -13.18 -19.20
C GLU A 51 15.60 -13.10 -20.72
N LYS A 52 14.46 -12.57 -21.21
CA LYS A 52 14.27 -12.33 -22.66
C LYS A 52 15.28 -11.34 -23.24
N VAL A 53 15.62 -10.27 -22.51
CA VAL A 53 16.65 -9.32 -22.93
C VAL A 53 18.02 -9.99 -22.99
N TRP A 54 18.32 -10.85 -22.01
CA TRP A 54 19.58 -11.59 -21.92
C TRP A 54 19.78 -12.53 -23.11
N VAL A 55 18.78 -13.35 -23.45
CA VAL A 55 18.83 -14.33 -24.53
C VAL A 55 18.74 -13.69 -25.92
N SER A 56 18.27 -12.44 -26.04
CA SER A 56 18.11 -11.77 -27.33
C SER A 56 19.42 -11.66 -28.14
N ALA A 57 19.34 -11.63 -29.47
CA ALA A 57 20.51 -11.45 -30.35
C ALA A 57 20.99 -9.98 -30.45
N ARG A 58 20.52 -9.08 -29.57
CA ARG A 58 20.83 -7.65 -29.65
C ARG A 58 22.28 -7.33 -29.22
N PRO A 59 22.87 -6.23 -29.70
CA PRO A 59 24.16 -5.78 -29.23
C PRO A 59 24.18 -5.56 -27.71
N ILE A 60 25.32 -5.83 -27.07
CA ILE A 60 25.48 -5.73 -25.61
C ILE A 60 25.08 -4.35 -25.07
N LYS A 61 25.40 -3.27 -25.79
CA LYS A 61 25.03 -1.89 -25.42
C LYS A 61 23.51 -1.73 -25.27
N CYS A 62 22.74 -2.27 -26.23
CA CYS A 62 21.27 -2.23 -26.18
C CYS A 62 20.71 -3.08 -25.05
N LYS A 63 21.28 -4.28 -24.81
CA LYS A 63 20.88 -5.15 -23.70
C LYS A 63 21.09 -4.45 -22.36
N THR A 64 22.25 -3.85 -22.14
CA THR A 64 22.58 -3.14 -20.90
C THR A 64 21.65 -1.94 -20.68
N PHE A 65 21.36 -1.17 -21.72
CA PHE A 65 20.41 -0.05 -21.64
C PHE A 65 19.02 -0.52 -21.22
N LEU A 66 18.48 -1.55 -21.91
CA LEU A 66 17.17 -2.12 -21.60
C LEU A 66 17.13 -2.75 -20.20
N ALA A 67 18.17 -3.48 -19.79
CA ALA A 67 18.25 -4.08 -18.48
C ALA A 67 18.24 -3.02 -17.35
N LYS A 68 19.02 -1.93 -17.51
CA LYS A 68 19.00 -0.80 -16.56
C LYS A 68 17.62 -0.15 -16.48
N TYR A 69 16.97 0.05 -17.62
CA TYR A 69 15.63 0.60 -17.67
C TYR A 69 14.62 -0.30 -16.94
N LEU A 70 14.62 -1.61 -17.25
CA LEU A 70 13.73 -2.60 -16.62
C LEU A 70 13.96 -2.68 -15.11
N LEU A 71 15.22 -2.70 -14.66
CA LEU A 71 15.56 -2.71 -13.24
C LEU A 71 15.06 -1.45 -12.53
N GLY A 72 15.25 -0.28 -13.14
CA GLY A 72 14.74 0.98 -12.59
C GLY A 72 13.21 1.01 -12.50
N ARG A 73 12.50 0.41 -13.47
CA ARG A 73 11.04 0.26 -13.43
C ARG A 73 10.59 -0.72 -12.36
N LEU A 74 11.26 -1.86 -12.22
CA LEU A 74 11.01 -2.85 -11.17
C LEU A 74 11.08 -2.22 -9.78
N LEU A 75 12.16 -1.51 -9.47
CA LEU A 75 12.35 -0.87 -8.17
C LEU A 75 11.22 0.13 -7.87
N LYS A 76 10.92 1.02 -8.82
CA LYS A 76 9.83 2.00 -8.67
C LYS A 76 8.47 1.36 -8.43
N GLU A 77 8.16 0.27 -9.14
CA GLU A 77 6.88 -0.43 -8.97
C GLU A 77 6.80 -1.21 -7.65
N SER A 78 7.90 -1.87 -7.25
CA SER A 78 8.02 -2.52 -5.94
C SER A 78 7.84 -1.52 -4.80
N ASP A 79 8.51 -0.37 -4.85
CA ASP A 79 8.42 0.67 -3.82
C ASP A 79 7.02 1.28 -3.76
N ARG A 80 6.36 1.45 -4.90
CA ARG A 80 4.97 1.92 -4.94
C ARG A 80 4.00 0.94 -4.28
N ILE A 81 4.22 -0.37 -4.40
CA ILE A 81 3.42 -1.38 -3.71
C ILE A 81 3.63 -1.25 -2.20
N PHE A 82 4.87 -1.12 -1.76
CA PHE A 82 5.20 -0.95 -0.35
C PHE A 82 4.58 0.33 0.23
N ALA A 83 4.71 1.47 -0.44
CA ALA A 83 4.14 2.74 -0.01
C ALA A 83 2.60 2.70 0.08
N LYS A 84 1.93 1.98 -0.83
CA LYS A 84 0.48 1.75 -0.74
C LYS A 84 0.10 0.93 0.48
N GLY A 85 0.88 -0.12 0.78
CA GLY A 85 0.69 -0.92 2.00
C GLY A 85 0.87 -0.10 3.27
N GLN A 86 1.92 0.72 3.33
CA GLN A 86 2.14 1.66 4.44
C GLN A 86 0.97 2.64 4.59
N THR A 87 0.53 3.25 3.49
CA THR A 87 -0.60 4.19 3.51
C THR A 87 -1.87 3.52 4.03
N LEU A 88 -2.13 2.27 3.62
CA LEU A 88 -3.28 1.50 4.08
C LEU A 88 -3.20 1.18 5.58
N ALA A 89 -2.03 0.72 6.04
CA ALA A 89 -1.78 0.46 7.46
C ALA A 89 -1.98 1.73 8.29
N THR A 90 -1.41 2.87 7.86
CA THR A 90 -1.60 4.16 8.55
C THR A 90 -3.07 4.56 8.64
N ARG A 91 -3.86 4.37 7.57
CA ARG A 91 -5.29 4.69 7.56
C ARG A 91 -6.12 3.80 8.47
N LEU A 92 -5.74 2.54 8.63
CA LEU A 92 -6.47 1.59 9.48
C LEU A 92 -5.96 1.60 10.93
N CYS A 93 -4.87 2.31 11.21
CA CYS A 93 -4.29 2.39 12.54
C CYS A 93 -5.22 3.13 13.52
N PRO A 94 -5.74 2.44 14.57
CA PRO A 94 -6.70 3.02 15.49
C PRO A 94 -6.10 4.18 16.31
N LYS A 95 -4.81 4.09 16.67
CA LYS A 95 -4.09 5.11 17.44
C LYS A 95 -3.55 6.27 16.58
N CYS A 96 -3.32 6.04 15.29
CA CYS A 96 -2.69 7.03 14.41
C CYS A 96 -3.70 8.06 13.88
N ASN A 97 -4.96 7.65 13.65
CA ASN A 97 -6.00 8.56 13.17
C ASN A 97 -6.44 9.58 14.22
N GLN A 98 -6.48 9.18 15.50
CA GLN A 98 -6.83 10.05 16.63
C GLN A 98 -5.89 11.27 16.76
N TYR A 99 -4.63 11.13 16.33
CA TYR A 99 -3.66 12.24 16.36
C TYR A 99 -3.97 13.31 15.29
N SER A 100 -4.57 12.92 14.15
CA SER A 100 -4.88 13.84 13.05
C SER A 100 -6.16 14.67 13.28
N GLU A 101 -7.16 14.11 13.97
CA GLU A 101 -8.40 14.82 14.31
C GLU A 101 -8.19 15.86 15.40
N ASN A 102 -7.34 15.56 16.39
CA ASN A 102 -7.00 16.49 17.45
C ASN A 102 -6.29 17.75 16.92
N GLN A 103 -5.45 17.65 15.90
CA GLN A 103 -4.83 18.83 15.29
C GLN A 103 -5.85 19.71 14.53
N ARG A 104 -6.83 19.12 13.82
CA ARG A 104 -7.88 19.89 13.13
C ARG A 104 -8.79 20.66 14.10
N ASN A 105 -9.10 20.07 15.25
CA ASN A 105 -9.93 20.69 16.28
C ASN A 105 -9.20 21.81 17.05
N VAL A 106 -7.87 21.78 17.12
CA VAL A 106 -7.08 22.85 17.73
C VAL A 106 -7.10 24.11 16.84
N PHE A 107 -6.95 23.98 15.52
CA PHE A 107 -7.01 25.14 14.61
C PHE A 107 -8.37 25.86 14.59
N PHE A 108 -9.48 25.14 14.70
CA PHE A 108 -10.83 25.75 14.73
C PHE A 108 -11.14 26.49 16.05
N LYS A 109 -10.53 26.11 17.18
CA LYS A 109 -10.79 26.76 18.47
C LYS A 109 -10.18 28.16 18.59
N TYR A 110 -9.16 28.49 17.80
CA TYR A 110 -8.54 29.82 17.83
C TYR A 110 -9.21 30.83 16.90
N SER A 111 -10.06 30.41 15.97
CA SER A 111 -10.74 31.32 15.03
C SER A 111 -11.99 31.99 15.62
N ASN A 112 -12.58 31.45 16.68
CA ASN A 112 -13.85 31.95 17.25
C ASN A 112 -13.67 32.90 18.45
N LYS A 113 -12.46 33.40 18.70
CA LYS A 113 -12.18 34.35 19.81
C LYS A 113 -11.78 35.76 19.36
N THR A 114 -11.89 36.06 18.07
CA THR A 114 -11.69 37.41 17.54
C THR A 114 -12.97 37.87 16.86
N HIS A 115 -13.91 38.36 17.66
CA HIS A 115 -14.88 39.38 17.30
C HIS A 115 -15.41 40.06 18.56
#